data_AF-A0A9W8HWF2-F1
#
_entry.id   AF-A0A9W8HWF2-F1
#
_cell.length_a   1.000
_cell.length_b   1.000
_cell.length_c   1.000
_cell.angle_alpha   90.00
_cell.angle_beta   90.00
_cell.angle_gamma   90.00
#
_symmetry.space_group_name_H-M   'P 1'
#
loop_
_entity.id
_entity.type
_entity.pdbx_description
1 polymer ?
#
loop_
_entity_poly.entity_id
_entity_poly.type
_entity_poly.pdbx_seq_one_letter_code
_entity_poly.pdbx_strand_id
1 'polypeptide(L)'
;MNNSSVVHIKHGPTSVSIEAFPELAGRLLNIAQEFDKPESDTIVGEIELFALFLEHCVEDIGVLALGVFDEFIRQFCTNGCSIHVAVQEHGLGEESARAVLRAYYSLWKFDEAKPRYRNAAVSAAPALLASSSAHLMAMFGG
;
A
#
# COMPACT_ATOMS: atom_id res chain seq x y z
N MET A 1 21.31 16.42 1.55
CA MET A 1 20.58 16.75 0.31
C MET A 1 19.98 15.45 -0.20
N ASN A 2 18.66 15.28 -0.12
CA ASN A 2 17.99 14.09 -0.64
C ASN A 2 17.99 14.19 -2.16
N ASN A 3 18.92 13.50 -2.81
CA ASN A 3 18.70 13.09 -4.20
C ASN A 3 17.70 11.94 -4.12
N SER A 4 16.40 12.19 -4.18
CA SER A 4 15.42 11.14 -4.50
C SER A 4 15.13 11.23 -6.00
N SER A 5 14.88 10.07 -6.63
CA SER A 5 14.41 10.00 -8.01
C SER A 5 12.96 9.55 -7.99
N VAL A 6 12.13 10.11 -8.87
CA VAL A 6 10.70 9.80 -8.94
C VAL A 6 10.43 8.91 -10.15
N VAL A 7 9.78 7.78 -9.91
CA VAL A 7 9.26 6.90 -10.98
C VAL A 7 7.75 7.07 -11.06
N HIS A 8 7.24 7.31 -12.27
CA HIS A 8 5.81 7.49 -12.49
C HIS A 8 5.20 6.24 -13.13
N ILE A 9 4.13 5.73 -12.55
CA ILE A 9 3.31 4.67 -13.15
C ILE A 9 2.03 5.33 -13.65
N LYS A 10 1.68 5.10 -14.92
CA LYS A 10 0.48 5.67 -15.54
C LYS A 10 -0.39 4.59 -16.16
N HIS A 11 -1.69 4.65 -15.91
CA HIS A 11 -2.69 3.81 -16.56
C HIS A 11 -3.96 4.64 -16.85
N GLY A 12 -4.29 4.80 -18.12
CA GLY A 12 -5.38 5.68 -18.55
C GLY A 12 -5.23 7.12 -18.01
N PRO A 13 -6.24 7.67 -17.31
CA PRO A 13 -6.17 8.99 -16.68
C PRO A 13 -5.43 8.98 -15.33
N THR A 14 -5.20 7.81 -14.72
CA THR A 14 -4.62 7.67 -13.39
C THR A 14 -3.09 7.61 -13.46
N SER A 15 -2.42 8.29 -12.52
CA SER A 15 -0.98 8.20 -12.36
C SER A 15 -0.58 8.19 -10.89
N VAL A 16 0.41 7.37 -10.54
CA VAL A 16 1.04 7.36 -9.22
C VAL A 16 2.52 7.69 -9.36
N SER A 17 3.07 8.34 -8.33
CA SER A 17 4.48 8.76 -8.28
C SER A 17 5.15 8.05 -7.12
N ILE A 18 6.30 7.46 -7.37
CA ILE A 18 7.03 6.66 -6.39
C ILE A 18 8.41 7.26 -6.20
N GLU A 19 8.66 7.78 -5.00
CA GLU A 19 9.99 8.22 -4.62
C GLU A 19 10.90 7.01 -4.34
N ALA A 20 12.05 6.98 -5.00
CA ALA A 20 13.05 5.94 -4.84
C ALA A 20 14.43 6.53 -4.56
N PHE A 21 15.25 5.77 -3.85
CA PHE A 21 16.67 6.04 -3.73
C PHE A 21 17.32 6.00 -5.13
N PRO A 22 18.24 6.92 -5.47
CA PRO A 22 18.83 7.00 -6.81
C PRO A 22 19.47 5.70 -7.27
N GLU A 23 20.07 4.95 -6.36
CA GLU A 23 20.73 3.67 -6.62
C GLU A 23 19.74 2.57 -7.05
N LEU A 24 18.46 2.75 -6.70
CA LEU A 24 17.36 1.82 -6.97
C LEU A 24 16.43 2.31 -8.09
N ALA A 25 16.47 3.61 -8.40
CA ALA A 25 15.56 4.26 -9.34
C ALA A 25 15.62 3.65 -10.75
N GLY A 26 16.82 3.33 -11.25
CA GLY A 26 16.97 2.69 -12.57
C GLY A 26 16.32 1.31 -12.64
N ARG A 27 16.42 0.52 -11.56
CA ARG A 27 15.78 -0.80 -11.49
C ARG A 27 14.26 -0.67 -11.35
N LEU A 28 13.79 0.24 -10.51
CA LEU A 28 12.37 0.51 -10.34
C LEU A 28 11.74 0.99 -11.65
N LEU A 29 12.45 1.81 -12.44
CA LEU A 29 12.01 2.24 -13.75
C LEU A 29 11.87 1.07 -14.73
N ASN A 30 12.81 0.11 -14.72
CA ASN A 30 12.72 -1.07 -15.58
C ASN A 30 11.48 -1.92 -15.21
N ILE A 31 11.26 -2.16 -13.91
CA ILE A 31 10.06 -2.87 -13.44
C ILE A 31 8.79 -2.12 -13.82
N ALA A 32 8.78 -0.79 -13.70
CA ALA A 32 7.67 0.05 -14.13
C ALA A 32 7.35 -0.05 -15.63
N GLN A 33 8.37 -0.30 -16.46
CA GLN A 33 8.21 -0.51 -17.90
C GLN A 33 7.66 -1.90 -18.23
N GLU A 34 8.07 -2.90 -17.46
CA GLU A 34 7.62 -4.30 -17.58
C GLU A 34 6.27 -4.57 -16.89
N PHE A 35 5.80 -3.64 -16.06
CA PHE A 35 4.52 -3.75 -15.38
C PHE A 35 3.35 -3.80 -16.37
N ASP A 36 2.81 -5.01 -16.54
CA ASP A 36 1.61 -5.31 -17.29
C ASP A 36 0.41 -4.67 -16.60
N LYS A 37 -0.10 -3.60 -17.21
CA LYS A 37 -1.23 -2.84 -16.68
C LYS A 37 -2.51 -3.63 -16.94
N PRO A 38 -3.54 -3.47 -16.09
CA PRO A 38 -4.83 -4.12 -16.30
C PRO A 38 -5.36 -3.88 -17.72
N GLU A 39 -5.87 -4.92 -18.38
CA GLU A 39 -6.36 -4.84 -19.76
C GLU A 39 -7.66 -4.05 -19.90
N SER A 40 -8.42 -3.86 -18.81
CA SER A 40 -9.72 -3.21 -18.87
C SER A 40 -9.65 -1.75 -18.44
N ASP A 41 -10.38 -0.89 -19.16
CA ASP A 41 -10.63 0.52 -18.81
C ASP A 41 -11.50 0.70 -17.56
N THR A 42 -11.61 -0.30 -16.66
CA THR A 42 -12.19 -0.03 -15.35
C THR A 42 -11.36 1.06 -14.69
N ILE A 43 -12.03 2.03 -14.09
CA ILE A 43 -11.39 3.17 -13.46
C ILE A 43 -10.55 2.64 -12.30
N VAL A 44 -9.26 2.43 -12.54
CA VAL A 44 -8.29 2.09 -11.52
C VAL A 44 -7.99 3.38 -10.75
N GLY A 45 -8.44 3.47 -9.51
CA GLY A 45 -8.06 4.56 -8.61
C GLY A 45 -6.56 4.54 -8.30
N GLU A 46 -6.02 5.65 -7.78
CA GLU A 46 -4.60 5.76 -7.47
C GLU A 46 -4.13 4.65 -6.50
N ILE A 47 -4.91 4.38 -5.45
CA ILE A 47 -4.60 3.33 -4.46
C ILE A 47 -4.58 1.93 -5.09
N GLU A 48 -5.45 1.67 -6.07
CA GLU A 48 -5.50 0.38 -6.78
C GLU A 48 -4.29 0.22 -7.71
N LEU A 49 -3.96 1.26 -8.48
CA LEU A 49 -2.80 1.25 -9.37
C LEU A 49 -1.51 1.04 -8.57
N PHE A 50 -1.38 1.73 -7.43
CA PHE A 50 -0.25 1.58 -6.55
C PHE A 50 -0.19 0.18 -5.95
N ALA A 51 -1.31 -0.37 -5.47
CA ALA A 51 -1.38 -1.71 -4.91
C ALA A 51 -0.99 -2.80 -5.92
N LEU A 52 -1.49 -2.70 -7.17
CA LEU A 52 -1.12 -3.64 -8.23
C LEU A 52 0.37 -3.57 -8.54
N PHE A 53 0.94 -2.36 -8.61
CA PHE A 53 2.37 -2.21 -8.83
C PHE A 53 3.21 -2.72 -7.65
N LEU A 54 2.75 -2.52 -6.41
CA LEU A 54 3.38 -3.08 -5.23
C LEU A 54 3.40 -4.61 -5.27
N GLU A 55 2.28 -5.24 -5.61
CA GLU A 55 2.17 -6.70 -5.73
C GLU A 55 3.15 -7.23 -6.80
N HIS A 56 3.23 -6.56 -7.95
CA HIS A 56 4.22 -6.88 -8.98
C HIS A 56 5.67 -6.76 -8.47
N CYS A 57 6.01 -5.72 -7.71
CA CYS A 57 7.35 -5.55 -7.14
C CYS A 57 7.73 -6.66 -6.15
N VAL A 58 6.75 -7.23 -5.43
CA VAL A 58 6.98 -8.30 -4.44
C VAL A 58 7.42 -9.60 -5.10
N GLU A 59 6.98 -9.86 -6.33
CA GLU A 59 7.32 -11.07 -7.07
C GLU A 59 8.75 -11.04 -7.60
N ASP A 60 9.27 -9.85 -7.94
CA ASP A 60 10.60 -9.69 -8.53
C ASP A 60 11.68 -9.44 -7.46
N ILE A 61 11.59 -8.34 -6.70
CA ILE A 61 12.69 -7.88 -5.83
C ILE A 61 12.17 -7.33 -4.50
N GLY A 62 12.28 -8.13 -3.43
CA GLY A 62 11.80 -7.77 -2.09
C GLY A 62 12.31 -6.43 -1.54
N VAL A 63 13.55 -6.03 -1.83
CA VAL A 63 14.09 -4.72 -1.37
C VAL A 63 13.42 -3.53 -2.06
N LEU A 64 13.12 -3.65 -3.37
CA LEU A 64 12.39 -2.60 -4.10
C LEU A 64 10.95 -2.53 -3.62
N ALA A 65 10.32 -3.70 -3.42
CA ALA A 65 8.97 -3.77 -2.87
C ALA A 65 8.86 -3.07 -1.51
N LEU A 66 9.87 -3.17 -0.63
CA LEU A 66 9.89 -2.46 0.65
C LEU A 66 9.90 -0.93 0.47
N GLY A 67 10.66 -0.41 -0.51
CA GLY A 67 10.67 1.02 -0.81
C GLY A 67 9.35 1.52 -1.39
N VAL A 68 8.76 0.76 -2.33
CA VAL A 68 7.42 1.01 -2.87
C VAL A 68 6.37 0.95 -1.75
N PHE A 69 6.52 0.02 -0.80
CA PHE A 69 5.63 -0.12 0.34
C PHE A 69 5.71 1.06 1.32
N ASP A 70 6.93 1.57 1.58
CA ASP A 70 7.12 2.77 2.40
C ASP A 70 6.37 3.97 1.80
N GLU A 71 6.44 4.12 0.48
CA GLU A 71 5.73 5.18 -0.24
C GLU A 71 4.20 4.97 -0.26
N PHE A 72 3.74 3.73 -0.44
CA PHE A 72 2.33 3.37 -0.34
C PHE A 72 1.75 3.74 1.03
N ILE A 73 2.45 3.39 2.12
CA ILE A 73 2.06 3.77 3.48
C ILE A 73 2.03 5.29 3.62
N ARG A 74 3.07 5.98 3.15
CA ARG A 74 3.18 7.44 3.24
C ARG A 74 2.02 8.14 2.53
N GLN A 75 1.59 7.62 1.39
CA GLN A 75 0.54 8.23 0.57
C GLN A 75 -0.87 7.92 1.09
N PHE A 76 -1.15 6.67 1.48
CA PHE A 76 -2.52 6.22 1.76
C PHE A 76 -2.81 6.00 3.25
N CYS A 77 -1.81 5.67 4.07
CA CYS A 77 -1.97 5.47 5.51
C CYS A 77 -1.57 6.75 6.29
N THR A 78 -2.03 7.91 5.82
CA THR A 78 -1.69 9.20 6.45
C THR A 78 -2.40 9.40 7.79
N ASN A 79 -1.85 10.26 8.64
CA ASN A 79 -2.41 10.60 9.96
C ASN A 79 -2.60 9.39 10.90
N GLY A 80 -1.84 8.32 10.67
CA GLY A 80 -1.92 7.07 11.42
C GLY A 80 -3.10 6.19 11.03
N CYS A 81 -3.90 6.54 10.03
CA CYS A 81 -5.04 5.71 9.63
C CYS A 81 -4.58 4.35 9.11
N SER A 82 -5.21 3.28 9.59
CA SER A 82 -4.98 1.92 9.09
C SER A 82 -5.39 1.82 7.62
N ILE A 83 -4.79 0.90 6.87
CA ILE A 83 -5.15 0.63 5.48
C ILE A 83 -6.65 0.35 5.28
N HIS A 84 -7.33 -0.24 6.26
CA HIS A 84 -8.77 -0.49 6.20
C HIS A 84 -9.58 0.81 6.13
N VAL A 85 -9.14 1.85 6.83
CA VAL A 85 -9.77 3.18 6.76
C VAL A 85 -9.49 3.81 5.39
N ALA A 86 -8.25 3.74 4.91
CA ALA A 86 -7.88 4.28 3.60
C ALA A 86 -8.70 3.67 2.45
N VAL A 87 -8.88 2.33 2.46
CA VAL A 87 -9.71 1.62 1.48
C VAL A 87 -11.17 2.10 1.51
N GLN A 88 -11.72 2.37 2.69
CA GLN A 88 -13.08 2.88 2.84
C GLN A 88 -13.21 4.33 2.37
N GLU A 89 -12.23 5.19 2.67
CA GLU A 89 -12.21 6.59 2.22
C GLU A 89 -12.09 6.73 0.69
N HIS A 90 -11.39 5.80 0.04
CA HIS A 90 -11.29 5.74 -1.43
C HIS A 90 -12.54 5.15 -2.10
N GLY A 91 -13.55 4.72 -1.33
CA GLY A 91 -14.82 4.24 -1.87
C GLY A 91 -14.70 2.99 -2.74
N LEU A 92 -13.72 2.13 -2.45
CA LEU A 92 -13.46 0.93 -3.26
C LEU A 92 -14.58 -0.10 -3.14
N GLY A 93 -14.90 -0.76 -4.25
CA GLY A 93 -15.75 -1.96 -4.26
C GLY A 93 -15.08 -3.14 -3.55
N GLU A 94 -15.85 -4.18 -3.23
CA GLU A 94 -15.36 -5.32 -2.43
C GLU A 94 -14.12 -6.00 -3.03
N GLU A 95 -14.12 -6.24 -4.34
CA GLU A 95 -13.00 -6.90 -5.03
C GLU A 95 -11.74 -6.03 -5.02
N SER A 96 -11.88 -4.74 -5.35
CA SER A 96 -10.80 -3.75 -5.30
C SER A 96 -10.23 -3.58 -3.89
N ALA A 97 -11.11 -3.47 -2.89
CA ALA A 97 -10.73 -3.42 -1.48
C ALA A 97 -9.91 -4.64 -1.07
N ARG A 98 -10.35 -5.84 -1.47
CA ARG A 98 -9.65 -7.09 -1.19
C ARG A 98 -8.30 -7.15 -1.91
N ALA A 99 -8.22 -6.71 -3.15
CA ALA A 99 -6.96 -6.65 -3.91
C ALA A 99 -5.95 -5.70 -3.26
N VAL A 100 -6.38 -4.49 -2.88
CA VAL A 100 -5.53 -3.52 -2.17
C VAL A 100 -5.03 -4.06 -0.85
N LEU A 101 -5.91 -4.69 -0.05
CA LEU A 101 -5.51 -5.29 1.22
C LEU A 101 -4.55 -6.49 1.02
N ARG A 102 -4.78 -7.32 0.00
CA ARG A 102 -3.89 -8.43 -0.34
C ARG A 102 -2.50 -7.92 -0.69
N ALA A 103 -2.41 -6.93 -1.56
CA ALA A 103 -1.15 -6.28 -1.92
C ALA A 103 -0.47 -5.67 -0.70
N TYR A 104 -1.21 -4.92 0.13
CA TYR A 104 -0.70 -4.32 1.36
C TYR A 104 -0.07 -5.37 2.28
N TYR A 105 -0.72 -6.52 2.50
CA TYR A 105 -0.21 -7.58 3.38
C TYR A 105 0.74 -8.58 2.70
N SER A 106 1.00 -8.46 1.39
CA SER A 106 1.85 -9.39 0.63
C SER A 106 3.30 -9.41 1.14
N LEU A 107 3.76 -8.31 1.76
CA LEU A 107 5.08 -8.20 2.35
C LEU A 107 5.17 -8.74 3.79
N TRP A 108 4.07 -9.19 4.40
CA TRP A 108 4.05 -9.64 5.80
C TRP A 108 5.03 -10.79 6.09
N LYS A 109 5.35 -11.58 5.06
CA LYS A 109 6.33 -12.66 5.11
C LYS A 109 7.78 -12.18 5.30
N PHE A 110 8.09 -10.91 5.01
CA PHE A 110 9.42 -10.34 5.19
C PHE A 110 9.56 -9.69 6.58
N ASP A 111 10.59 -10.07 7.33
CA ASP A 111 10.83 -9.52 8.66
C ASP A 111 11.07 -8.01 8.63
N GLU A 112 11.69 -7.52 7.55
CA GLU A 112 11.95 -6.12 7.29
C GLU A 112 10.67 -5.30 7.09
N ALA A 113 9.56 -5.93 6.70
CA ALA A 113 8.28 -5.25 6.53
C ALA A 113 7.54 -5.06 7.86
N LYS A 114 7.76 -5.94 8.86
CA LYS A 114 7.03 -5.93 10.14
C LYS A 114 7.10 -4.59 10.88
N PRO A 115 8.26 -3.90 11.00
CA PRO A 115 8.31 -2.57 11.60
C PRO A 115 7.51 -1.53 10.82
N ARG A 116 7.44 -1.62 9.50
CA ARG A 116 6.71 -0.68 8.63
C ARG A 116 5.21 -0.74 8.88
N TYR A 117 4.65 -1.94 8.99
CA TYR A 117 3.23 -2.10 9.37
C TYR A 117 2.93 -1.51 10.74
N ARG A 118 3.82 -1.69 11.73
CA ARG A 118 3.63 -1.13 13.07
C ARG A 118 3.71 0.40 13.08
N ASN A 119 4.60 0.97 12.27
CA ASN A 119 4.75 2.42 12.14
C ASN A 119 3.61 3.05 11.32
N ALA A 120 3.05 2.31 10.37
CA ALA A 120 1.88 2.71 9.60
C ALA A 120 0.59 2.69 10.43
N ALA A 121 0.48 1.74 11.36
CA ALA A 121 -0.65 1.66 12.28
C ALA A 121 -0.54 2.79 13.33
N VAL A 122 -1.68 3.47 13.59
CA VAL A 122 -1.85 4.55 14.57
C VAL A 122 -1.01 4.31 15.84
N SER A 123 -0.34 5.35 16.33
CA SER A 123 0.30 5.36 17.66
C SER A 123 -0.70 5.30 18.82
N ALA A 124 -2.00 5.43 18.55
CA ALA A 124 -3.09 5.40 19.50
C ALA A 124 -4.00 4.19 19.26
N ALA A 125 -4.52 3.60 20.33
CA ALA A 125 -5.46 2.49 20.20
C ALA A 125 -6.67 2.88 19.34
N PRO A 126 -7.25 1.96 18.53
CA PRO A 126 -8.49 2.21 17.82
C PRO A 126 -9.54 2.83 18.74
N ALA A 127 -10.34 3.79 18.25
CA ALA A 127 -11.27 4.58 19.08
C ALA A 127 -12.19 3.70 19.95
N LEU A 128 -12.61 2.55 19.42
CA LEU A 128 -13.41 1.56 20.15
C LEU A 128 -12.67 0.98 21.38
N LEU A 129 -11.35 0.77 21.28
CA LEU A 129 -10.50 0.24 22.34
C LEU A 129 -10.00 1.34 23.30
N ALA A 130 -9.99 2.60 22.86
CA ALA A 130 -9.54 3.73 23.66
C ALA A 130 -10.61 4.25 24.64
N SER A 131 -11.87 3.86 24.47
CA SER A 131 -12.97 4.32 25.32
C SER A 131 -13.06 3.56 26.64
N SER A 132 -13.09 4.31 27.75
CA SER A 132 -13.34 3.75 29.09
C SER A 132 -14.80 3.33 29.32
N SER A 133 -15.71 3.68 28.41
CA SER A 133 -17.14 3.34 28.50
C SER A 133 -17.53 2.15 27.62
N ALA A 134 -16.65 1.71 26.72
CA ALA A 134 -16.90 0.55 25.85
C ALA A 134 -16.51 -0.75 26.55
N HIS A 135 -17.39 -1.75 26.50
CA HIS A 135 -17.11 -3.10 26.98
C HIS A 135 -17.09 -4.06 25.79
N LEU A 136 -15.99 -4.81 25.65
CA LEU A 136 -15.79 -5.70 24.51
C LEU A 136 -15.97 -7.14 24.93
N MET A 137 -16.74 -7.87 24.13
CA MET A 137 -16.94 -9.31 24.28
C MET A 137 -16.74 -9.97 22.92
N ALA A 138 -15.81 -10.91 22.84
CA ALA A 138 -15.63 -11.73 21.65
C ALA A 138 -16.61 -12.91 21.68
N MET A 139 -17.39 -13.08 20.62
CA MET A 139 -18.25 -14.24 20.43
C MET A 139 -17.68 -15.10 19.31
N PHE A 140 -17.53 -16.39 19.57
CA PHE A 140 -17.04 -17.36 18.59
C PHE A 140 -18.22 -18.23 18.16
N GLY A 141 -18.53 -18.23 16.87
CA GLY A 141 -19.55 -19.11 16.29
C GLY A 141 -19.09 -20.57 16.32
N GLY A 142 -20.06 -21.48 16.39
CA GLY A 142 -19.87 -22.93 16.25
C GLY A 142 -20.43 -23.45 14.94
#